data_AF-A0A5N5WG41-F1
#
_entry.id   AF-A0A5N5WG41-F1
#
_cell.length_a   1.000
_cell.length_b   1.000
_cell.length_c   1.000
_cell.angle_alpha   90.00
_cell.angle_beta   90.00
_cell.angle_gamma   90.00
#
_symmetry.space_group_name_H-M   'P 1'
#
loop_
_entity.id
_entity.type
_entity.pdbx_description
1 polymer ?
#
loop_
_entity_poly.entity_id
_entity_poly.type
_entity_poly.pdbx_seq_one_letter_code
_entity_poly.pdbx_strand_id
1 'polypeptide(L)'
;MVFSHCLFFSSLLIYYALGRPVVPSQTVMEPSAALPDDGDQLYTLPMFDIEPWERVYEVRLAREGYLYGPPLLGNTSFFPTGVLGDAMVARDKAAWFRDVEYVSNNVYPEWDKAATALAKAGGIQSLSSYAVIYEDQWASTLPEGDLLFSMERLSINPYVVRRLHPHKDRLPFVVDDRVVQHLAAGSTLEALHRDGHLFSANHSYQAPYPKTPERWTAACTAYFFIHPRSGDFLPLAIKTHMGSDLTYTPMDETND
;
A
#
# COMPACT_ATOMS: atom_id res chain seq x y z
N MET A 1 -20.29 35.55 54.08
CA MET A 1 -19.06 35.47 53.26
C MET A 1 -18.13 34.48 53.93
N VAL A 2 -18.23 33.19 53.56
CA VAL A 2 -17.35 32.12 54.04
C VAL A 2 -17.15 31.18 52.86
N PHE A 3 -15.92 31.13 52.35
CA PHE A 3 -15.45 30.11 51.41
C PHE A 3 -15.11 28.86 52.22
N SER A 4 -15.58 27.69 51.78
CA SER A 4 -15.10 26.41 52.28
C SER A 4 -14.78 25.50 51.10
N HIS A 5 -13.52 25.06 51.03
CA HIS A 5 -13.02 24.06 50.10
C HIS A 5 -13.56 22.68 50.46
N CYS A 6 -14.03 21.94 49.47
CA CYS A 6 -14.02 20.47 49.50
C CYS A 6 -13.51 19.96 48.15
N LEU A 7 -12.28 19.45 48.19
CA LEU A 7 -11.72 18.53 47.19
C LEU A 7 -12.52 17.22 47.26
N PHE A 8 -13.04 16.75 46.12
CA PHE A 8 -13.39 15.34 45.97
C PHE A 8 -12.77 14.79 44.70
N PHE A 9 -12.04 13.70 44.92
CA PHE A 9 -11.23 12.97 43.96
C PHE A 9 -12.06 12.37 42.82
N SER A 10 -11.46 12.47 41.64
CA SER A 10 -11.78 11.76 40.41
C SER A 10 -11.83 10.24 40.61
N SER A 11 -12.88 9.60 40.09
CA SER A 11 -12.81 8.22 39.59
C SER A 11 -13.71 8.10 38.36
N LEU A 12 -13.13 8.39 37.19
CA LEU A 12 -13.77 8.11 35.90
C LEU A 12 -13.50 6.63 35.57
N LEU A 13 -14.47 5.76 35.89
CA LEU A 13 -14.51 4.39 35.40
C LEU A 13 -14.76 4.44 33.88
N ILE A 14 -13.70 4.26 33.09
CA ILE A 14 -13.81 4.04 31.65
C ILE A 14 -14.28 2.60 31.46
N TYR A 15 -15.57 2.42 31.23
CA TYR A 15 -16.10 1.18 30.66
C TYR A 15 -15.61 1.08 29.21
N TYR A 16 -14.65 0.19 28.95
CA TYR A 16 -14.41 -0.30 27.60
C TYR A 16 -15.62 -1.13 27.18
N ALA A 17 -16.52 -0.51 26.41
CA ALA A 17 -17.49 -1.26 25.64
C ALA A 17 -16.71 -2.11 24.63
N LEU A 18 -16.66 -3.42 24.84
CA LEU A 18 -16.31 -4.42 23.82
C LEU A 18 -17.40 -4.40 22.74
N GLY A 19 -17.42 -3.33 21.94
CA GLY A 19 -18.19 -3.28 20.71
C GLY A 19 -17.48 -4.15 19.69
N ARG A 20 -17.82 -5.44 19.62
CA ARG A 20 -17.57 -6.21 18.39
C ARG A 20 -18.20 -5.43 17.24
N PRO A 21 -17.49 -5.15 16.14
CA PRO A 21 -18.14 -4.58 14.98
C PRO A 21 -19.20 -5.57 14.53
N VAL A 22 -20.47 -5.16 14.61
CA VAL A 22 -21.56 -5.86 13.93
C VAL A 22 -21.25 -5.69 12.45
N VAL A 23 -20.77 -6.75 11.81
CA VAL A 23 -20.76 -6.83 10.35
C VAL A 23 -22.22 -6.68 9.94
N PRO A 24 -22.61 -5.59 9.26
CA PRO A 24 -23.97 -5.49 8.79
C PRO A 24 -24.17 -6.66 7.83
N SER A 25 -25.14 -7.53 8.14
CA SER A 25 -25.71 -8.46 7.17
C SER A 25 -26.38 -7.61 6.09
N GLN A 26 -25.58 -7.04 5.19
CA GLN A 26 -26.10 -6.42 3.99
C GLN A 26 -26.49 -7.56 3.08
N THR A 27 -27.80 -7.73 2.96
CA THR A 27 -28.45 -8.57 1.96
C THR A 27 -27.71 -8.41 0.64
N VAL A 28 -27.07 -9.48 0.19
CA VAL A 28 -26.56 -9.57 -1.18
C VAL A 28 -27.76 -9.27 -2.06
N MET A 29 -27.69 -8.21 -2.85
CA MET A 29 -28.76 -7.89 -3.79
C MET A 29 -28.81 -9.05 -4.77
N GLU A 30 -29.88 -9.84 -4.71
CA GLU A 30 -30.12 -10.97 -5.62
C GLU A 30 -29.91 -10.48 -7.06
N PRO A 31 -29.10 -11.19 -7.87
CA PRO A 31 -28.86 -10.79 -9.24
C PRO A 31 -30.19 -10.66 -9.99
N SER A 32 -30.37 -9.57 -10.74
CA SER A 32 -31.57 -9.39 -11.57
C SER A 32 -31.66 -10.40 -12.72
N ALA A 33 -30.58 -11.16 -12.98
CA ALA A 33 -30.51 -12.21 -13.99
C ALA A 33 -29.45 -13.26 -13.59
N ALA A 34 -29.73 -14.54 -13.87
CA ALA A 34 -28.75 -15.61 -13.77
C ALA A 34 -27.75 -15.52 -14.91
N LEU A 35 -26.45 -15.72 -14.61
CA LEU A 35 -25.40 -15.78 -15.61
C LEU A 35 -25.35 -17.19 -16.24
N PRO A 36 -24.98 -17.31 -17.53
CA PRO A 36 -24.80 -18.61 -18.18
C PRO A 36 -23.69 -19.44 -17.49
N ASP A 37 -23.87 -20.76 -17.46
CA ASP A 37 -22.96 -21.74 -16.85
C ASP A 37 -21.80 -22.09 -17.78
N ASP A 38 -20.58 -22.20 -17.25
CA ASP A 38 -19.33 -22.48 -17.99
C ASP A 38 -19.08 -24.00 -18.14
N GLY A 39 -20.13 -24.81 -18.32
CA GLY A 39 -20.00 -26.26 -18.57
C GLY A 39 -19.21 -26.57 -19.85
N ASP A 40 -18.86 -27.85 -20.09
CA ASP A 40 -18.03 -28.48 -21.17
C ASP A 40 -18.12 -27.90 -22.61
N GLN A 41 -17.95 -26.60 -22.79
CA GLN A 41 -18.02 -25.91 -24.07
C GLN A 41 -16.61 -25.77 -24.64
N LEU A 42 -16.41 -26.35 -25.83
CA LEU A 42 -15.17 -26.19 -26.59
C LEU A 42 -15.11 -24.78 -27.17
N TYR A 43 -14.09 -24.00 -26.79
CA TYR A 43 -13.89 -22.66 -27.35
C TYR A 43 -13.47 -22.74 -28.83
N THR A 44 -14.17 -22.01 -29.70
CA THR A 44 -13.85 -21.90 -31.14
C THR A 44 -13.63 -20.45 -31.57
N LEU A 45 -12.76 -20.27 -32.57
CA LEU A 45 -12.65 -18.98 -33.26
C LEU A 45 -13.86 -18.78 -34.18
N PRO A 46 -14.28 -17.52 -34.44
CA PRO A 46 -15.46 -17.26 -35.29
C PRO A 46 -15.41 -17.90 -36.68
N MET A 47 -14.21 -18.13 -37.24
CA MET A 47 -14.04 -18.78 -38.55
C MET A 47 -14.27 -20.29 -38.55
N PHE A 48 -14.29 -20.92 -37.37
CA PHE A 48 -14.52 -22.35 -37.17
C PHE A 48 -15.82 -22.61 -36.43
N ASP A 49 -16.62 -21.56 -36.20
CA ASP A 49 -17.90 -21.64 -35.53
C ASP A 49 -18.95 -22.18 -36.50
N ILE A 50 -19.66 -23.23 -36.08
CA ILE A 50 -20.74 -23.84 -36.85
C ILE A 50 -22.04 -23.03 -36.73
N GLU A 51 -22.15 -22.15 -35.72
CA GLU A 51 -23.33 -21.32 -35.41
C GLU A 51 -22.97 -19.81 -35.33
N PRO A 52 -22.33 -19.23 -36.37
CA PRO A 52 -21.77 -17.88 -36.30
C PRO A 52 -22.82 -16.78 -36.10
N TRP A 53 -24.08 -17.00 -36.49
CA TRP A 53 -25.15 -16.02 -36.34
C TRP A 53 -25.66 -15.91 -34.90
N GLU A 54 -25.69 -17.02 -34.15
CA GLU A 54 -26.07 -17.02 -32.74
C GLU A 54 -25.00 -16.29 -31.93
N ARG A 55 -23.73 -16.60 -32.18
CA ARG A 55 -22.60 -15.86 -31.59
C ARG A 55 -22.68 -14.35 -31.80
N VAL A 56 -22.98 -13.91 -33.03
CA VAL A 56 -23.11 -12.47 -33.33
C VAL A 56 -24.28 -11.83 -32.57
N TYR A 57 -25.40 -12.57 -32.44
CA TYR A 57 -26.55 -12.13 -31.67
C TYR A 57 -26.23 -12.01 -30.17
N GLU A 58 -25.57 -13.02 -29.59
CA GLU A 58 -25.14 -13.01 -28.19
C GLU A 58 -24.15 -11.88 -27.89
N VAL A 59 -23.17 -11.64 -28.77
CA VAL A 59 -22.25 -10.49 -28.65
C VAL A 59 -23.02 -9.17 -28.68
N ARG A 60 -24.07 -9.06 -29.52
CA ARG A 60 -24.90 -7.85 -29.55
C ARG A 60 -25.64 -7.65 -28.22
N LEU A 61 -26.28 -8.69 -27.70
CA LEU A 61 -26.95 -8.65 -26.39
C LEU A 61 -25.97 -8.30 -25.26
N ALA A 62 -24.76 -8.88 -25.29
CA ALA A 62 -23.73 -8.56 -24.31
C ALA A 62 -23.32 -7.08 -24.38
N ARG A 63 -23.21 -6.49 -25.58
CA ARG A 63 -22.91 -5.05 -25.76
C ARG A 63 -24.04 -4.13 -25.28
N GLU A 64 -25.28 -4.59 -25.36
CA GLU A 64 -26.45 -3.85 -24.86
C GLU A 64 -26.56 -3.95 -23.33
N GLY A 65 -26.16 -5.08 -22.75
CA GLY A 65 -26.22 -5.34 -21.30
C GLY A 65 -24.98 -4.92 -20.51
N TYR A 66 -23.79 -4.91 -21.12
CA TYR A 66 -22.50 -4.60 -20.48
C TYR A 66 -21.98 -3.28 -21.00
N LEU A 67 -22.18 -2.24 -20.21
CA LEU A 67 -21.92 -0.85 -20.57
C LEU A 67 -20.72 -0.28 -19.81
N TYR A 68 -20.12 0.76 -20.38
CA TYR A 68 -19.06 1.54 -19.72
C TYR A 68 -19.69 2.58 -18.79
N GLY A 69 -19.65 2.31 -17.48
CA GLY A 69 -20.09 3.22 -16.43
C GLY A 69 -18.96 4.13 -15.93
N PRO A 70 -19.26 5.07 -15.03
CA PRO A 70 -18.26 5.97 -14.46
C PRO A 70 -17.18 5.21 -13.65
N PRO A 71 -15.96 5.76 -13.53
CA PRO A 71 -14.93 5.16 -12.69
C PRO A 71 -15.32 5.23 -11.20
N LEU A 72 -15.00 4.19 -10.42
CA LEU A 72 -15.36 4.11 -8.99
C LEU A 72 -14.26 4.60 -8.04
N LEU A 73 -12.98 4.41 -8.38
CA LEU A 73 -11.84 4.69 -7.50
C LEU A 73 -10.93 5.75 -8.12
N GLY A 74 -11.40 7.00 -8.07
CA GLY A 74 -10.73 8.14 -8.69
C GLY A 74 -11.04 8.27 -10.19
N ASN A 75 -10.34 9.19 -10.87
CA ASN A 75 -10.54 9.43 -12.29
C ASN A 75 -9.62 8.53 -13.14
N THR A 76 -10.02 7.26 -13.30
CA THR A 76 -9.24 6.23 -14.00
C THR A 76 -10.02 5.62 -15.17
N SER A 77 -10.20 4.30 -15.21
CA SER A 77 -10.94 3.59 -16.25
C SER A 77 -12.42 3.50 -15.92
N PHE A 78 -13.27 3.44 -16.96
CA PHE A 78 -14.68 3.12 -16.79
C PHE A 78 -14.89 1.82 -16.01
N PHE A 79 -15.92 1.78 -15.17
CA PHE A 79 -16.33 0.60 -14.42
C PHE A 79 -17.58 -0.01 -15.08
N PRO A 80 -17.71 -1.34 -15.19
CA PRO A 80 -18.85 -1.95 -15.85
C PRO A 80 -20.17 -1.61 -15.19
N THR A 81 -21.20 -1.39 -16.01
CA THR A 81 -22.59 -1.18 -15.60
C THR A 81 -23.57 -1.73 -16.63
N GLY A 82 -24.86 -1.49 -16.46
CA GLY A 82 -25.92 -2.10 -17.25
C GLY A 82 -26.31 -3.47 -16.68
N VAL A 83 -27.40 -4.06 -17.17
CA VAL A 83 -27.99 -5.27 -16.58
C VAL A 83 -26.99 -6.43 -16.47
N LEU A 84 -26.17 -6.64 -17.50
CA LEU A 84 -25.14 -7.69 -17.49
C LEU A 84 -23.92 -7.27 -16.68
N GLY A 85 -23.46 -6.01 -16.80
CA GLY A 85 -22.32 -5.49 -16.04
C GLY A 85 -22.54 -5.54 -14.53
N ASP A 86 -23.71 -5.08 -14.07
CA ASP A 86 -24.09 -5.08 -12.66
C ASP A 86 -24.22 -6.51 -12.11
N ALA A 87 -24.76 -7.45 -12.91
CA ALA A 87 -24.85 -8.86 -12.54
C ALA A 87 -23.47 -9.52 -12.41
N MET A 88 -22.53 -9.22 -13.30
CA MET A 88 -21.15 -9.71 -13.22
C MET A 88 -20.42 -9.17 -11.99
N VAL A 89 -20.57 -7.88 -11.69
CA VAL A 89 -20.01 -7.26 -10.47
C VAL A 89 -20.59 -7.92 -9.22
N ALA A 90 -21.89 -8.19 -9.19
CA ALA A 90 -22.53 -8.87 -8.07
C ALA A 90 -22.01 -10.31 -7.90
N ARG A 91 -21.85 -11.07 -8.99
CA ARG A 91 -21.25 -12.41 -8.96
C ARG A 91 -19.84 -12.36 -8.38
N ASP A 92 -18.99 -11.50 -8.91
CA ASP A 92 -17.58 -11.43 -8.53
C ASP A 92 -17.43 -10.97 -7.06
N LYS A 93 -18.26 -10.02 -6.61
CA LYS A 93 -18.35 -9.61 -5.20
C LYS A 93 -18.78 -10.77 -4.30
N ALA A 94 -19.78 -11.56 -4.71
CA ALA A 94 -20.23 -12.71 -3.93
C ALA A 94 -19.16 -13.81 -3.84
N ALA A 95 -18.40 -14.05 -4.91
CA ALA A 95 -17.25 -14.96 -4.89
C ALA A 95 -16.16 -14.45 -3.95
N TRP A 96 -15.77 -13.18 -4.08
CA TRP A 96 -14.75 -12.56 -3.24
C TRP A 96 -15.09 -12.63 -1.74
N PHE A 97 -16.35 -12.42 -1.36
CA PHE A 97 -16.74 -12.55 0.05
C PHE A 97 -16.61 -13.97 0.61
N ARG A 98 -16.83 -15.00 -0.20
CA ARG A 98 -16.57 -16.39 0.23
C ARG A 98 -15.08 -16.62 0.45
N ASP A 99 -14.24 -16.07 -0.43
CA ASP A 99 -12.79 -16.25 -0.33
C ASP A 99 -12.18 -15.48 0.86
N VAL A 100 -12.69 -14.27 1.14
CA VAL A 100 -12.21 -13.43 2.25
C VAL A 100 -12.67 -13.90 3.62
N GLU A 101 -13.74 -14.69 3.69
CA GLU A 101 -14.25 -15.25 4.96
C GLU A 101 -13.15 -16.05 5.69
N TYR A 102 -12.41 -16.91 4.97
CA TYR A 102 -11.29 -17.66 5.53
C TYR A 102 -10.20 -16.73 6.11
N VAL A 103 -9.80 -15.71 5.34
CA VAL A 103 -8.78 -14.76 5.76
C VAL A 103 -9.22 -14.00 7.01
N SER A 104 -10.44 -13.47 7.00
CA SER A 104 -10.97 -12.68 8.11
C SER A 104 -11.11 -13.51 9.38
N ASN A 105 -11.52 -14.78 9.26
CA ASN A 105 -11.65 -15.71 10.39
C ASN A 105 -10.30 -16.07 11.04
N ASN A 106 -9.18 -15.98 10.31
CA ASN A 106 -7.85 -16.23 10.85
C ASN A 106 -7.15 -14.96 11.36
N VAL A 107 -7.36 -13.82 10.69
CA VAL A 107 -6.73 -12.54 11.05
C VAL A 107 -7.12 -12.08 12.44
N TYR A 108 -8.42 -12.09 12.80
CA TYR A 108 -8.85 -11.55 14.10
C TYR A 108 -8.34 -12.35 15.31
N PRO A 109 -8.38 -13.69 15.31
CA PRO A 109 -7.76 -14.46 16.40
C PRO A 109 -6.25 -14.28 16.49
N GLU A 110 -5.53 -14.23 15.36
CA GLU A 110 -4.08 -13.99 15.36
C GLU A 110 -3.74 -12.56 15.81
N TRP A 111 -4.60 -11.59 15.48
CA TRP A 111 -4.51 -10.22 16.00
C TRP A 111 -4.63 -10.18 17.52
N ASP A 112 -5.64 -10.84 18.10
CA ASP A 112 -5.83 -10.89 19.56
C ASP A 112 -4.64 -11.58 20.24
N LYS A 113 -4.07 -12.61 19.60
CA LYS A 113 -2.85 -13.30 20.06
C LYS A 113 -1.65 -12.35 20.09
N ALA A 114 -1.39 -11.62 18.99
CA ALA A 114 -0.31 -10.64 18.90
C ALA A 114 -0.49 -9.50 19.90
N ALA A 115 -1.71 -8.97 20.05
CA ALA A 115 -2.03 -7.92 21.03
C ALA A 115 -1.80 -8.40 22.48
N THR A 116 -2.19 -9.64 22.78
CA THR A 116 -1.96 -10.26 24.10
C THR A 116 -0.47 -10.47 24.37
N ALA A 117 0.30 -10.92 23.37
CA ALA A 117 1.74 -11.09 23.48
C ALA A 117 2.41 -9.74 23.77
N LEU A 118 2.04 -8.69 23.05
CA LEU A 118 2.55 -7.34 23.24
C LEU A 118 2.19 -6.79 24.64
N ALA A 119 0.96 -6.98 25.10
CA ALA A 119 0.55 -6.57 26.44
C ALA A 119 1.35 -7.29 27.53
N LYS A 120 1.59 -8.59 27.39
CA LYS A 120 2.45 -9.37 28.32
C LYS A 120 3.90 -8.91 28.32
N ALA A 121 4.40 -8.44 27.18
CA ALA A 121 5.74 -7.87 27.04
C ALA A 121 5.86 -6.44 27.61
N GLY A 122 4.77 -5.84 28.12
CA GLY A 122 4.76 -4.49 28.66
C GLY A 122 4.60 -3.38 27.62
N GLY A 123 4.12 -3.73 26.42
CA GLY A 123 3.90 -2.78 25.32
C GLY A 123 5.16 -2.45 24.52
N ILE A 124 5.06 -1.43 23.66
CA ILE A 124 6.17 -0.96 22.83
C ILE A 124 7.00 0.05 23.62
N GLN A 125 8.19 -0.37 24.06
CA GLN A 125 9.13 0.47 24.80
C GLN A 125 10.36 0.88 23.98
N SER A 126 10.64 0.12 22.91
CA SER A 126 11.77 0.35 21.99
C SER A 126 11.45 -0.18 20.59
N LEU A 127 12.29 0.12 19.61
CA LEU A 127 12.16 -0.44 18.25
C LEU A 127 12.19 -1.96 18.25
N SER A 128 13.03 -2.58 19.09
CA SER A 128 13.10 -4.04 19.20
C SER A 128 11.80 -4.68 19.70
N SER A 129 10.98 -3.94 20.46
CA SER A 129 9.67 -4.42 20.95
C SER A 129 8.68 -4.69 19.81
N TYR A 130 8.87 -4.13 18.62
CA TYR A 130 8.03 -4.43 17.46
C TYR A 130 8.16 -5.89 16.99
N ALA A 131 9.30 -6.56 17.27
CA ALA A 131 9.46 -7.98 16.94
C ALA A 131 8.38 -8.84 17.60
N VAL A 132 7.90 -8.48 18.80
CA VAL A 132 6.83 -9.19 19.53
C VAL A 132 5.51 -9.24 18.74
N ILE A 133 5.28 -8.27 17.85
CA ILE A 133 4.09 -8.26 16.99
C ILE A 133 4.17 -9.39 15.94
N TYR A 134 5.37 -9.83 15.56
CA TYR A 134 5.58 -10.75 14.45
C TYR A 134 6.11 -12.14 14.88
N GLU A 135 6.95 -12.20 15.91
CA GLU A 135 7.59 -13.44 16.37
C GLU A 135 6.54 -14.44 16.87
N ASP A 136 6.55 -15.63 16.27
CA ASP A 136 5.57 -16.70 16.48
C ASP A 136 4.09 -16.26 16.30
N GLN A 137 3.87 -15.15 15.58
CA GLN A 137 2.56 -14.64 15.19
C GLN A 137 2.30 -14.87 13.70
N TRP A 138 1.03 -14.70 13.29
CA TRP A 138 0.60 -14.72 11.88
C TRP A 138 0.89 -16.02 11.11
N ALA A 139 1.14 -17.14 11.78
CA ALA A 139 1.51 -18.40 11.12
C ALA A 139 0.46 -18.89 10.09
N SER A 140 -0.80 -18.52 10.28
CA SER A 140 -1.90 -18.87 9.36
C SER A 140 -2.12 -17.82 8.28
N THR A 141 -1.81 -16.55 8.57
CA THR A 141 -2.10 -15.41 7.69
C THR A 141 -0.90 -15.01 6.81
N LEU A 142 0.33 -15.08 7.34
CA LEU A 142 1.57 -14.62 6.71
C LEU A 142 2.71 -15.62 7.00
N PRO A 143 2.84 -16.70 6.21
CA PRO A 143 3.82 -17.76 6.47
C PRO A 143 5.28 -17.45 6.07
N GLU A 144 5.57 -16.33 5.40
CA GLU A 144 6.93 -15.96 4.92
C GLU A 144 7.35 -14.55 5.37
N GLY A 145 8.64 -14.34 5.67
CA GLY A 145 9.19 -13.10 6.28
C GLY A 145 10.35 -12.42 5.51
N ASP A 146 10.65 -11.18 5.92
CA ASP A 146 11.04 -9.99 5.12
C ASP A 146 12.44 -9.85 4.46
N LEU A 147 12.54 -8.82 3.60
CA LEU A 147 13.71 -8.32 2.87
C LEU A 147 14.04 -6.83 3.23
N LEU A 148 15.32 -6.45 3.11
CA LEU A 148 15.95 -5.16 3.48
C LEU A 148 15.51 -3.91 2.67
N PHE A 149 15.47 -2.73 3.33
CA PHE A 149 14.98 -1.41 2.87
C PHE A 149 15.33 -0.95 1.43
N SER A 150 16.59 -1.02 1.00
CA SER A 150 16.96 -0.55 -0.36
C SER A 150 16.47 -1.50 -1.45
N MET A 151 16.49 -2.81 -1.16
CA MET A 151 15.99 -3.83 -2.06
C MET A 151 14.47 -3.81 -2.17
N GLU A 152 13.74 -3.28 -1.18
CA GLU A 152 12.29 -3.06 -1.29
C GLU A 152 11.93 -2.24 -2.53
N ARG A 153 12.76 -1.26 -2.91
CA ARG A 153 12.52 -0.42 -4.09
C ARG A 153 12.84 -1.14 -5.40
N LEU A 154 13.42 -2.33 -5.34
CA LEU A 154 13.65 -3.22 -6.47
C LEU A 154 12.85 -4.53 -6.37
N SER A 155 12.10 -4.74 -5.28
CA SER A 155 11.28 -5.93 -5.04
C SER A 155 9.82 -5.56 -4.68
N ILE A 156 9.57 -5.06 -3.48
CA ILE A 156 8.23 -4.83 -2.91
C ILE A 156 7.48 -3.71 -3.65
N ASN A 157 8.14 -2.60 -3.96
CA ASN A 157 7.56 -1.49 -4.72
C ASN A 157 8.56 -0.95 -5.77
N PRO A 158 8.69 -1.64 -6.92
CA PRO A 158 9.66 -1.30 -7.95
C PRO A 158 9.22 -0.18 -8.90
N TYR A 159 7.99 0.34 -8.75
CA TYR A 159 7.39 1.24 -9.73
C TYR A 159 7.75 2.71 -9.54
N VAL A 160 8.38 3.09 -8.43
CA VAL A 160 8.71 4.48 -8.12
C VAL A 160 10.18 4.84 -8.34
N VAL A 161 11.08 3.86 -8.24
CA VAL A 161 12.50 4.11 -8.45
C VAL A 161 12.78 4.27 -9.94
N ARG A 162 13.58 5.27 -10.29
CA ARG A 162 14.05 5.47 -11.65
C ARG A 162 15.50 5.92 -11.66
N ARG A 163 16.24 5.52 -12.69
CA ARG A 163 17.58 6.05 -12.96
C ARG A 163 17.46 7.51 -13.43
N LEU A 164 18.35 8.38 -12.96
CA LEU A 164 18.46 9.74 -13.46
C LEU A 164 19.35 9.74 -14.71
N HIS A 165 18.81 10.20 -15.83
CA HIS A 165 19.56 10.31 -17.07
C HIS A 165 20.62 11.41 -16.96
N PRO A 166 21.89 11.17 -17.34
CA PRO A 166 23.00 12.13 -17.23
C PRO A 166 22.82 13.51 -17.87
N HIS A 167 21.82 13.68 -18.75
CA HIS A 167 21.68 14.84 -19.63
C HIS A 167 20.24 15.33 -19.77
N LYS A 168 19.26 14.44 -19.58
CA LYS A 168 17.83 14.78 -19.68
C LYS A 168 17.22 15.09 -18.32
N ASP A 169 17.73 14.48 -17.26
CA ASP A 169 17.28 14.73 -15.90
C ASP A 169 18.20 15.74 -15.21
N ARG A 170 17.60 16.58 -14.36
CA ARG A 170 18.31 17.40 -13.39
C ARG A 170 18.31 16.69 -12.04
N LEU A 171 19.26 17.03 -11.17
CA LEU A 171 19.27 16.61 -9.78
C LEU A 171 18.03 17.17 -9.03
N PRO A 172 17.14 16.33 -8.48
CA PRO A 172 16.01 16.75 -7.65
C PRO A 172 16.34 17.71 -6.50
N PHE A 173 17.47 17.49 -5.82
CA PHE A 173 17.99 18.32 -4.73
C PHE A 173 19.51 18.14 -4.58
N VAL A 174 20.15 19.04 -3.84
CA VAL A 174 21.60 19.01 -3.55
C VAL A 174 21.86 18.30 -2.22
N VAL A 175 23.03 17.66 -2.11
CA VAL A 175 23.54 17.04 -0.88
C VAL A 175 24.97 17.56 -0.70
N ASP A 176 25.42 17.75 0.54
CA ASP A 176 26.79 18.20 0.81
C ASP A 176 27.81 17.22 0.19
N ASP A 177 28.73 17.75 -0.62
CA ASP A 177 29.72 16.95 -1.34
C ASP A 177 30.59 16.10 -0.41
N ARG A 178 30.89 16.57 0.80
CA ARG A 178 31.71 15.82 1.76
C ARG A 178 30.97 14.56 2.21
N VAL A 179 29.66 14.65 2.41
CA VAL A 179 28.82 13.50 2.78
C VAL A 179 28.76 12.51 1.63
N VAL A 180 28.52 12.99 0.41
CA VAL A 180 28.45 12.12 -0.78
C VAL A 180 29.79 11.43 -1.04
N GLN A 181 30.90 12.17 -0.96
CA GLN A 181 32.25 11.60 -1.11
C GLN A 181 32.55 10.52 -0.06
N HIS A 182 32.11 10.73 1.18
CA HIS A 182 32.28 9.73 2.24
C HIS A 182 31.51 8.44 1.92
N LEU A 183 30.24 8.57 1.52
CA LEU A 183 29.36 7.44 1.24
C LEU A 183 29.66 6.74 -0.09
N ALA A 184 30.13 7.48 -1.10
CA ALA A 184 30.30 7.02 -2.48
C ALA A 184 31.76 6.84 -2.92
N ALA A 185 32.62 6.46 -1.98
CA ALA A 185 34.02 6.12 -2.24
C ALA A 185 34.81 7.24 -2.95
N GLY A 186 34.57 8.50 -2.56
CA GLY A 186 35.22 9.69 -3.11
C GLY A 186 34.52 10.30 -4.33
N SER A 187 33.41 9.72 -4.81
CA SER A 187 32.62 10.29 -5.91
C SER A 187 31.75 11.46 -5.42
N THR A 188 31.48 12.45 -6.28
CA THR A 188 30.49 13.50 -6.01
C THR A 188 29.11 13.13 -6.55
N LEU A 189 28.08 13.87 -6.16
CA LEU A 189 26.72 13.65 -6.65
C LEU A 189 26.64 13.83 -8.18
N GLU A 190 27.32 14.85 -8.71
CA GLU A 190 27.41 15.14 -10.14
C GLU A 190 28.15 14.04 -10.89
N ALA A 191 29.22 13.48 -10.31
CA ALA A 191 29.92 12.36 -10.92
C ALA A 191 29.01 11.12 -11.01
N LEU A 192 28.33 10.77 -9.92
CA LEU A 192 27.36 9.65 -9.91
C LEU A 192 26.22 9.88 -10.92
N HIS A 193 25.73 11.12 -11.06
CA HIS A 193 24.69 11.45 -12.03
C HIS A 193 25.20 11.38 -13.47
N ARG A 194 26.35 11.98 -13.75
CA ARG A 194 26.98 11.97 -15.08
C ARG A 194 27.29 10.54 -15.55
N ASP A 195 27.75 9.71 -14.63
CA ASP A 195 28.12 8.32 -14.92
C ASP A 195 26.88 7.40 -14.92
N GLY A 196 25.69 7.95 -14.66
CA GLY A 196 24.40 7.26 -14.71
C GLY A 196 24.18 6.29 -13.55
N HIS A 197 24.92 6.43 -12.45
CA HIS A 197 24.85 5.58 -11.26
C HIS A 197 23.86 6.10 -10.21
N LEU A 198 23.20 7.23 -10.45
CA LEU A 198 22.25 7.86 -9.53
C LEU A 198 20.80 7.53 -9.89
N PHE A 199 20.00 7.26 -8.86
CA PHE A 199 18.59 6.90 -8.94
C PHE A 199 17.78 7.76 -7.97
N SER A 200 16.50 7.95 -8.28
CA SER A 200 15.58 8.69 -7.42
C SER A 200 14.25 7.96 -7.25
N ALA A 201 13.67 8.04 -6.05
CA ALA A 201 12.26 7.78 -5.80
C ALA A 201 11.62 9.09 -5.30
N ASN A 202 10.60 9.58 -5.99
CA ASN A 202 10.02 10.90 -5.72
C ASN A 202 8.55 10.79 -5.30
N HIS A 203 8.27 11.12 -4.04
CA HIS A 203 6.93 11.19 -3.46
C HIS A 203 6.51 12.62 -3.10
N SER A 204 7.17 13.65 -3.64
CA SER A 204 6.86 15.06 -3.35
C SER A 204 5.45 15.48 -3.78
N TYR A 205 4.84 14.74 -4.72
CA TYR A 205 3.44 14.92 -5.11
C TYR A 205 2.44 14.71 -3.96
N GLN A 206 2.86 14.10 -2.84
CA GLN A 206 2.02 13.90 -1.65
C GLN A 206 1.96 15.15 -0.74
N ALA A 207 2.88 16.11 -0.91
CA ALA A 207 2.92 17.35 -0.13
C ALA A 207 1.56 18.08 -0.06
N PRO A 208 0.81 18.28 -1.17
CA PRO A 208 -0.47 18.97 -1.14
C PRO A 208 -1.64 18.16 -0.56
N TYR A 209 -1.48 16.85 -0.30
CA TYR A 209 -2.61 16.04 0.16
C TYR A 209 -3.06 16.42 1.59
N PRO A 210 -4.36 16.39 1.88
CA PRO A 210 -4.87 16.64 3.23
C PRO A 210 -4.40 15.54 4.18
N LYS A 211 -4.15 15.92 5.43
CA LYS A 211 -3.73 15.00 6.49
C LYS A 211 -4.92 14.76 7.42
N THR A 212 -5.13 13.52 7.80
CA THR A 212 -6.08 13.19 8.86
C THR A 212 -5.66 13.90 10.15
N PRO A 213 -6.60 14.44 10.96
CA PRO A 213 -6.27 15.04 12.23
C PRO A 213 -5.36 14.13 13.06
N GLU A 214 -4.34 14.71 13.71
CA GLU A 214 -3.36 14.00 14.55
C GLU A 214 -2.50 12.95 13.81
N ARG A 215 -2.42 13.04 12.47
CA ARG A 215 -1.50 12.26 11.64
C ARG A 215 -0.57 13.18 10.87
N TRP A 216 0.68 12.77 10.74
CA TRP A 216 1.72 13.52 10.03
C TRP A 216 2.33 12.66 8.93
N THR A 217 2.67 13.31 7.83
CA THR A 217 3.34 12.68 6.69
C THR A 217 4.36 13.65 6.11
N ALA A 218 5.46 13.10 5.61
CA ALA A 218 6.40 13.81 4.75
C ALA A 218 6.06 13.53 3.28
N ALA A 219 6.72 14.23 2.35
CA ALA A 219 6.53 14.06 0.92
C ALA A 219 7.88 13.78 0.26
N CYS A 220 8.53 12.71 0.69
CA CYS A 220 9.97 12.57 0.51
C CYS A 220 10.42 12.37 -0.94
N THR A 221 11.60 12.90 -1.27
CA THR A 221 12.39 12.45 -2.42
C THR A 221 13.65 11.79 -1.90
N ALA A 222 13.92 10.56 -2.33
CA ALA A 222 15.10 9.80 -1.92
C ALA A 222 16.06 9.58 -3.09
N TYR A 223 17.36 9.72 -2.82
CA TYR A 223 18.44 9.29 -3.69
C TYR A 223 18.94 7.91 -3.31
N PHE A 224 19.24 7.14 -4.35
CA PHE A 224 19.95 5.87 -4.27
C PHE A 224 21.05 5.85 -5.33
N PHE A 225 22.06 5.02 -5.14
CA PHE A 225 23.15 4.90 -6.11
C PHE A 225 23.70 3.49 -6.15
N ILE A 226 24.34 3.15 -7.27
CA ILE A 226 25.18 1.95 -7.37
C ILE A 226 26.57 2.32 -6.86
N HIS A 227 26.98 1.72 -5.74
CA HIS A 227 28.22 2.07 -5.08
C HIS A 227 29.44 1.68 -5.93
N PRO A 228 30.36 2.60 -6.25
CA PRO A 228 31.43 2.35 -7.24
C PRO A 228 32.38 1.20 -6.92
N ARG A 229 32.51 0.83 -5.64
CA ARG A 229 33.41 -0.26 -5.21
C ARG A 229 32.72 -1.59 -5.03
N SER A 230 31.53 -1.60 -4.41
CA SER A 230 30.84 -2.86 -4.08
C SER A 230 29.84 -3.28 -5.16
N GLY A 231 29.37 -2.35 -6.00
CA GLY A 231 28.31 -2.60 -6.98
C GLY A 231 26.91 -2.68 -6.37
N ASP A 232 26.78 -2.48 -5.06
CA ASP A 232 25.50 -2.57 -4.36
C ASP A 232 24.63 -1.35 -4.63
N PHE A 233 23.31 -1.56 -4.61
CA PHE A 233 22.32 -0.50 -4.65
C PHE A 233 22.02 0.01 -3.24
N LEU A 234 22.51 1.22 -2.93
CA LEU A 234 22.50 1.78 -1.58
C LEU A 234 21.73 3.11 -1.51
N PRO A 235 21.12 3.44 -0.35
CA PRO A 235 20.54 4.76 -0.11
C PRO A 235 21.65 5.82 0.01
N LEU A 236 21.37 7.03 -0.46
CA LEU A 236 22.29 8.16 -0.38
C LEU A 236 21.75 9.30 0.49
N ALA A 237 20.53 9.76 0.22
CA ALA A 237 19.91 10.87 0.95
C ALA A 237 18.39 10.86 0.82
N ILE A 238 17.68 11.45 1.78
CA ILE A 238 16.22 11.58 1.80
C ILE A 238 15.86 13.03 2.14
N LYS A 239 15.15 13.71 1.25
CA LYS A 239 14.64 15.07 1.45
C LYS A 239 13.15 15.06 1.77
N THR A 240 12.70 15.77 2.81
CA THR A 240 11.33 15.65 3.33
C THR A 240 10.27 16.42 2.55
N HIS A 241 10.61 17.53 1.89
CA HIS A 241 9.68 18.44 1.21
C HIS A 241 8.54 19.00 2.07
N MET A 242 8.70 18.93 3.39
CA MET A 242 7.68 19.29 4.36
C MET A 242 8.32 19.94 5.59
N GLY A 243 7.60 20.85 6.25
CA GLY A 243 8.09 21.55 7.44
C GLY A 243 9.36 22.35 7.14
N SER A 244 10.44 22.06 7.86
CA SER A 244 11.76 22.68 7.68
C SER A 244 12.52 22.20 6.42
N ASP A 245 11.94 21.27 5.63
CA ASP A 245 12.50 20.76 4.37
C ASP A 245 13.92 20.17 4.51
N LEU A 246 14.11 19.38 5.57
CA LEU A 246 15.39 18.76 5.91
C LEU A 246 15.81 17.70 4.90
N THR A 247 17.12 17.49 4.81
CA THR A 247 17.74 16.43 4.00
C THR A 247 18.57 15.55 4.92
N TYR A 248 18.19 14.28 5.00
CA TYR A 248 18.82 13.25 5.82
C TYR A 248 19.70 12.34 4.96
N THR A 249 20.70 11.73 5.58
CA THR A 249 21.73 10.89 4.97
C THR A 249 22.13 9.79 5.96
N PRO A 250 22.73 8.68 5.49
CA PRO A 250 23.27 7.64 6.38
C PRO A 250 24.39 8.12 7.34
N MET A 251 24.85 9.36 7.24
CA MET A 251 25.85 9.96 8.14
C MET A 251 25.23 10.74 9.30
N ASP A 252 23.92 10.97 9.29
CA ASP A 252 23.23 11.67 10.39
C ASP A 252 23.16 10.79 11.64
N GLU A 253 22.65 11.35 12.74
CA GLU A 253 22.49 10.59 13.98
C GLU A 253 21.58 9.38 13.75
N THR A 254 21.77 8.30 14.52
CA THR A 254 21.05 7.03 14.31
C THR A 254 19.51 7.16 14.37
N ASN A 255 18.99 8.22 14.97
CA ASN A 255 17.55 8.46 15.13
C ASN A 255 17.01 9.58 14.21
N ASP A 256 17.86 10.17 13.37
CA ASP A 256 17.50 11.20 12.39
C ASP A 256 17.22 10.55 11.01
#